data_AF-A0AA95I5J4-F1
#
_entry.id   AF-A0AA95I5J4-F1
#
_cell.length_a   1.000
_cell.length_b   1.000
_cell.length_c   1.000
_cell.angle_alpha   90.00
_cell.angle_beta   90.00
_cell.angle_gamma   90.00
#
_symmetry.space_group_name_H-M   'P 1'
#
loop_
_entity.id
_entity.type
_entity.pdbx_description
1 polymer ?
#
loop_
_entity_poly.entity_id
_entity_poly.type
_entity_poly.pdbx_seq_one_letter_code
_entity_poly.pdbx_strand_id
1 'polypeptide(L)'
;MRKIRIGVIAVGLIVVLFLGISLFLICRSNGVSSLNLHEIRKIAWKSVEKNQYDTITIKWEEARVELIESRDKRIIPITDEQKKRLEQIEKTDSIFIAVTFNTEQDGLLAPIVPIIAPKTMKVIGFYPRL
;
A
#
# COMPACT_ATOMS: atom_id res chain seq x y z
N MET A 1 19.62 -61.24 16.35
CA MET A 1 19.97 -59.80 16.33
C MET A 1 19.76 -59.25 14.93
N ARG A 2 18.66 -58.52 14.68
CA ARG A 2 18.34 -57.91 13.37
C ARG A 2 18.36 -56.39 13.54
N LYS A 3 19.33 -55.73 12.92
CA LYS A 3 19.44 -54.26 12.89
C LYS A 3 18.47 -53.74 11.82
N ILE A 4 17.42 -53.04 12.25
CA ILE A 4 16.47 -52.34 11.38
C ILE A 4 17.19 -51.10 10.83
N ARG A 5 17.26 -50.98 9.51
CA ARG A 5 17.84 -49.82 8.81
C ARG A 5 16.88 -48.64 8.89
N ILE A 6 17.10 -47.72 9.84
CA ILE A 6 16.32 -46.48 10.04
C ILE A 6 16.76 -45.35 9.07
N GLY A 7 17.45 -45.68 7.98
CA GLY A 7 18.14 -44.70 7.13
C GLY A 7 17.34 -44.04 6.01
N VAL A 8 16.12 -44.50 5.69
CA VAL A 8 15.43 -44.09 4.46
C VAL A 8 14.26 -43.12 4.71
N ILE A 9 13.79 -42.99 5.96
CA ILE A 9 12.58 -42.20 6.26
C ILE A 9 12.91 -40.70 6.49
N ALA A 10 14.14 -40.36 6.85
CA ALA A 10 14.51 -38.97 7.19
C ALA A 10 14.67 -38.05 5.97
N VAL A 11 14.97 -38.59 4.77
CA VAL A 11 15.22 -37.75 3.57
C VAL A 11 13.92 -37.39 2.84
N GLY A 12 12.89 -38.24 2.90
CA GLY A 12 11.62 -37.99 2.24
C GLY A 12 10.79 -36.85 2.85
N LEU A 13 10.95 -36.61 4.16
CA LEU A 13 10.13 -35.62 4.89
C LEU A 13 10.66 -34.19 4.73
N ILE A 14 11.96 -34.02 4.44
CA ILE A 14 12.59 -32.70 4.23
C ILE A 14 12.31 -32.14 2.82
N VAL A 15 12.17 -33.00 1.81
CA VAL A 15 11.87 -32.57 0.43
C VAL A 15 10.42 -32.08 0.29
N VAL A 16 9.47 -32.66 1.04
CA VAL A 16 8.06 -32.22 1.03
C VAL A 16 7.86 -30.90 1.77
N LEU A 17 8.68 -30.61 2.79
CA LEU A 17 8.57 -29.35 3.55
C LEU A 17 9.10 -28.14 2.77
N PHE A 18 10.09 -28.32 1.88
CA PHE A 18 10.61 -27.24 1.03
C PHE A 18 9.75 -26.94 -0.20
N LEU A 19 9.02 -27.93 -0.72
CA LEU A 19 8.05 -27.73 -1.81
C LEU A 19 6.71 -27.12 -1.34
N GLY A 20 6.37 -27.25 -0.05
CA GLY A 20 5.14 -26.69 0.52
C GLY A 20 5.18 -25.20 0.84
N ILE A 21 6.37 -24.61 0.99
CA ILE A 21 6.51 -23.18 1.36
C ILE A 21 6.41 -22.25 0.12
N SER A 22 6.60 -22.80 -1.09
CA SER A 22 6.60 -21.99 -2.33
C SER A 22 5.20 -21.60 -2.85
N LEU A 23 4.11 -22.11 -2.28
CA LEU A 23 2.75 -21.84 -2.80
C LEU A 23 1.89 -20.88 -1.96
N PHE A 24 2.37 -20.39 -0.82
CA PHE A 24 1.63 -19.38 -0.03
C PHE A 24 2.14 -17.95 -0.16
N LEU A 25 3.15 -17.68 -0.99
CA LEU A 25 3.55 -16.33 -1.38
C LEU A 25 2.92 -15.86 -2.70
N ILE A 26 1.72 -16.36 -3.04
CA ILE A 26 0.85 -15.68 -4.02
C ILE A 26 -0.09 -14.76 -3.23
N CYS A 27 0.47 -13.77 -2.54
CA CYS A 27 -0.30 -12.60 -2.15
C CYS A 27 -0.49 -11.72 -3.40
N ARG A 28 -1.48 -12.10 -4.20
CA ARG A 28 -2.32 -11.28 -5.10
C ARG A 28 -1.77 -9.88 -5.49
N SER A 29 -0.65 -9.81 -6.21
CA SER A 29 -0.10 -8.57 -6.78
C SER A 29 -0.69 -8.25 -8.17
N ASN A 30 -2.02 -8.25 -8.33
CA ASN A 30 -2.65 -7.99 -9.64
C ASN A 30 -3.51 -6.70 -9.68
N GLY A 31 -3.63 -5.97 -8.57
CA GLY A 31 -4.54 -4.81 -8.51
C GLY A 31 -3.95 -3.49 -9.03
N VAL A 32 -2.64 -3.30 -8.92
CA VAL A 32 -1.98 -2.03 -9.31
C VAL A 32 -1.63 -1.98 -10.80
N SER A 33 -1.39 -3.15 -11.42
CA SER A 33 -0.83 -3.27 -12.77
C SER A 33 -1.74 -2.77 -13.90
N SER A 34 -3.05 -2.67 -13.66
CA SER A 34 -4.03 -2.10 -14.61
C SER A 34 -4.31 -0.60 -14.40
N LEU A 35 -3.72 0.00 -13.35
CA LEU A 35 -3.95 1.40 -13.03
C LEU A 35 -3.04 2.32 -13.84
N ASN A 36 -3.56 3.49 -14.24
CA ASN A 36 -2.74 4.54 -14.83
C ASN A 36 -1.92 5.23 -13.72
N LEU A 37 -0.74 4.68 -13.43
CA LEU A 37 0.12 5.15 -12.34
C LEU A 37 0.54 6.61 -12.51
N HIS A 38 0.79 7.05 -13.75
CA HIS A 38 1.16 8.45 -14.01
C HIS A 38 0.02 9.40 -13.61
N GLU A 39 -1.22 9.07 -13.98
CA GLU A 39 -2.39 9.88 -13.63
C GLU A 39 -2.66 9.89 -12.12
N ILE A 40 -2.55 8.73 -11.46
CA ILE A 40 -2.68 8.61 -10.00
C ILE A 40 -1.68 9.52 -9.28
N ARG A 41 -0.40 9.40 -9.66
CA ARG A 41 0.67 10.21 -9.06
C ARG A 41 0.44 11.70 -9.30
N LYS A 42 -0.05 12.06 -10.50
CA LYS A 42 -0.36 13.46 -10.85
C LYS A 42 -1.50 14.02 -10.01
N ILE A 43 -2.55 13.22 -9.75
CA ILE A 43 -3.67 13.60 -8.89
C ILE A 43 -3.17 13.79 -7.45
N ALA A 44 -2.38 12.85 -6.93
CA ALA A 44 -1.82 12.92 -5.60
C ALA A 44 -0.89 14.14 -5.44
N TRP A 45 0.03 14.35 -6.39
CA TRP A 45 0.97 15.47 -6.41
C TRP A 45 0.26 16.83 -6.34
N LYS A 46 -0.81 16.98 -7.13
CA LYS A 46 -1.63 18.21 -7.14
C LYS A 46 -2.37 18.48 -5.82
N SER A 47 -2.54 17.46 -4.98
CA SER A 47 -3.23 17.61 -3.69
C SER A 47 -2.30 18.00 -2.55
N VAL A 48 -0.99 17.83 -2.72
CA VAL A 48 0.02 18.24 -1.75
C VAL A 48 0.12 19.77 -1.77
N GLU A 49 0.19 20.38 -0.58
CA GLU A 49 0.34 21.83 -0.43
C GLU A 49 1.67 22.31 -1.03
N LYS A 50 1.65 23.47 -1.71
CA LYS A 50 2.82 23.96 -2.47
C LYS A 50 4.07 24.18 -1.62
N ASN A 51 3.90 24.59 -0.37
CA ASN A 51 4.98 24.79 0.61
C ASN A 51 5.67 23.48 1.03
N GLN A 52 5.08 22.32 0.72
CA GLN A 52 5.67 21.01 1.04
C GLN A 52 6.48 20.43 -0.12
N TYR A 53 6.37 20.98 -1.34
CA TYR A 53 7.07 20.46 -2.52
C TYR A 53 8.58 20.39 -2.34
N ASP A 54 9.17 21.41 -1.73
CA ASP A 54 10.62 21.49 -1.53
C ASP A 54 11.13 20.48 -0.49
N THR A 55 10.23 19.89 0.31
CA THR A 55 10.60 18.84 1.28
C THR A 55 10.65 17.46 0.64
N ILE A 56 10.08 17.28 -0.56
CA ILE A 56 9.93 15.97 -1.20
C ILE A 56 11.23 15.60 -1.92
N THR A 57 11.80 14.45 -1.57
CA THR A 57 13.14 14.04 -1.99
C THR A 57 13.17 13.19 -3.26
N ILE A 58 12.00 12.85 -3.79
CA ILE A 58 11.83 12.02 -4.99
C ILE A 58 11.07 12.79 -6.07
N LYS A 59 11.27 12.43 -7.34
CA LYS A 59 10.40 12.91 -8.41
C LYS A 59 9.00 12.37 -8.18
N TRP A 60 7.98 13.22 -8.37
CA TRP A 60 6.60 12.83 -8.09
C TRP A 60 6.14 11.65 -8.98
N GLU A 61 6.72 11.52 -10.18
CA GLU A 61 6.48 10.41 -11.11
C GLU A 61 6.98 9.06 -10.60
N GLU A 62 7.89 9.06 -9.63
CA GLU A 62 8.51 7.88 -9.02
C GLU A 62 7.85 7.49 -7.69
N ALA A 63 6.86 8.28 -7.23
CA ALA A 63 6.15 8.04 -5.98
C ALA A 63 5.58 6.62 -5.89
N ARG A 64 5.67 6.01 -4.71
CA ARG A 64 5.19 4.66 -4.48
C ARG A 64 3.66 4.67 -4.44
N VAL A 65 3.03 3.76 -5.17
CA VAL A 65 1.57 3.63 -5.24
C VAL A 65 1.19 2.26 -4.70
N GLU A 66 0.35 2.23 -3.69
CA GLU A 66 -0.07 1.01 -2.99
C GLU A 66 -1.59 0.95 -2.89
N LEU A 67 -2.16 -0.25 -3.00
CA LEU A 67 -3.56 -0.47 -2.63
C LEU A 67 -3.62 -0.78 -1.14
N ILE A 68 -4.47 -0.04 -0.43
CA ILE A 68 -4.70 -0.22 1.00
C ILE A 68 -6.15 -0.61 1.24
N GLU A 69 -6.44 -1.30 2.34
CA GLU A 69 -7.82 -1.61 2.71
C GLU A 69 -8.53 -0.37 3.26
N SER A 70 -9.81 -0.22 2.95
CA SER A 70 -10.60 0.94 3.37
C SER A 70 -10.85 1.02 4.87
N ARG A 71 -10.65 -0.09 5.59
CA ARG A 71 -10.75 -0.14 7.05
C ARG A 71 -9.55 0.47 7.76
N ASP A 72 -8.53 0.94 7.03
CA ASP A 72 -7.44 1.69 7.65
C ASP A 72 -7.97 3.03 8.20
N LYS A 73 -8.22 3.06 9.51
CA LYS A 73 -8.84 4.19 10.23
C LYS A 73 -7.95 5.43 10.35
N ARG A 74 -6.79 5.43 9.71
CA ARG A 74 -5.79 6.49 9.82
C ARG A 74 -5.92 7.55 8.71
N ILE A 75 -7.04 7.61 8.00
CA ILE A 75 -7.24 8.61 6.94
C ILE A 75 -7.81 9.88 7.57
N ILE A 76 -7.08 10.99 7.44
CA ILE A 76 -7.48 12.30 7.93
C ILE A 76 -7.92 13.17 6.74
N PRO A 77 -9.22 13.48 6.60
CA PRO A 77 -9.68 14.45 5.62
C PRO A 77 -9.28 15.87 6.05
N ILE A 78 -8.79 16.69 5.12
CA ILE A 78 -8.40 18.09 5.37
C ILE A 78 -9.48 19.10 4.97
N THR A 79 -10.51 18.66 4.24
CA THR A 79 -11.66 19.49 3.83
C THR A 79 -12.99 18.82 4.16
N ASP A 80 -14.04 19.62 4.33
CA ASP A 80 -15.41 19.11 4.52
C ASP A 80 -15.87 18.22 3.37
N GLU A 81 -15.45 18.53 2.14
CA GLU A 81 -15.75 17.70 0.97
C GLU A 81 -15.09 16.32 1.07
N GLN A 82 -13.83 16.26 1.47
CA GLN A 82 -13.13 14.99 1.70
C GLN A 82 -13.77 14.18 2.82
N LYS A 83 -14.15 14.84 3.93
CA LYS A 83 -14.85 14.19 5.05
C LYS A 83 -16.16 13.55 4.59
N LYS A 84 -17.02 14.31 3.92
CA LYS A 84 -18.30 13.80 3.39
C LYS A 84 -18.09 12.64 2.42
N ARG A 85 -17.06 12.72 1.57
CA ARG A 85 -16.72 11.63 0.65
C ARG A 85 -16.29 10.40 1.45
N LEU A 86 -15.30 10.50 2.32
CA LEU A 86 -14.80 9.37 3.12
C LEU A 86 -15.96 8.62 3.82
N GLU A 87 -16.87 9.34 4.48
CA GLU A 87 -18.05 8.76 5.13
C GLU A 87 -18.99 7.97 4.19
N GLN A 88 -19.08 8.38 2.91
CA GLN A 88 -19.87 7.69 1.89
C GLN A 88 -19.18 6.43 1.37
N ILE A 89 -17.87 6.51 1.07
CA ILE A 89 -17.11 5.43 0.44
C ILE A 89 -16.64 4.36 1.42
N GLU A 90 -16.45 4.67 2.70
CA GLU A 90 -16.16 3.65 3.74
C GLU A 90 -17.23 2.56 3.81
N LYS A 91 -18.46 2.85 3.36
CA LYS A 91 -19.58 1.90 3.34
C LYS A 91 -19.63 1.05 2.07
N THR A 92 -18.88 1.39 1.02
CA THR A 92 -19.06 0.84 -0.33
C THR A 92 -17.77 0.32 -0.95
N ASP A 93 -16.63 0.93 -0.62
CA ASP A 93 -15.34 0.57 -1.15
C ASP A 93 -14.52 -0.16 -0.08
N SER A 94 -13.88 -1.26 -0.49
CA SER A 94 -13.01 -2.06 0.37
C SER A 94 -11.53 -1.72 0.21
N ILE A 95 -11.19 -0.92 -0.81
CA ILE A 95 -9.82 -0.58 -1.17
C ILE A 95 -9.68 0.90 -1.52
N PHE A 96 -8.55 1.49 -1.13
CA PHE A 96 -8.10 2.82 -1.53
C PHE A 96 -6.70 2.75 -2.13
N ILE A 97 -6.27 3.85 -2.75
CA ILE A 97 -4.92 4.00 -3.30
C ILE A 97 -4.15 4.97 -2.41
N ALA A 98 -3.05 4.51 -1.81
CA ALA A 98 -2.10 5.36 -1.10
C ALA A 98 -0.95 5.74 -2.05
N VAL A 99 -0.61 7.02 -2.10
CA VAL A 99 0.54 7.51 -2.88
C VAL A 99 1.57 8.09 -1.92
N THR A 100 2.74 7.46 -1.79
CA THR A 100 3.76 7.91 -0.83
C THR A 100 4.77 8.83 -1.51
N PHE A 101 4.86 10.06 -1.03
CA PHE A 101 5.96 10.99 -1.31
C PHE A 101 6.90 11.02 -0.12
N ASN A 102 8.13 10.57 -0.33
CA ASN A 102 9.19 10.66 0.67
C ASN A 102 9.65 12.11 0.81
N THR A 103 9.92 12.51 2.06
CA THR A 103 10.40 13.84 2.40
C THR A 103 11.70 13.80 3.19
N GLU A 104 12.39 14.92 3.29
CA GLU A 104 13.58 15.08 4.14
C GLU A 104 13.25 14.85 5.63
N GLN A 105 11.98 15.01 6.01
CA GLN A 105 11.51 14.98 7.40
C GLN A 105 10.78 13.69 7.77
N ASP A 106 10.82 12.65 6.93
CA ASP A 106 10.06 11.40 7.15
C ASP A 106 10.35 10.74 8.50
N GLY A 107 11.59 10.86 8.99
CA GLY A 107 12.00 10.31 10.29
C GLY A 107 11.31 10.97 11.49
N LEU A 108 10.76 12.18 11.32
CA LEU A 108 10.08 12.93 12.38
C LEU A 108 8.58 13.07 12.10
N LEU A 109 8.20 13.45 10.88
CA LEU A 109 6.82 13.81 10.52
C LEU A 109 6.10 12.72 9.73
N ALA A 110 6.74 11.59 9.44
CA ALA A 110 6.29 10.62 8.43
C ALA A 110 6.16 11.21 7.00
N PRO A 111 6.09 10.36 5.97
CA PRO A 111 5.93 10.81 4.59
C PRO A 111 4.58 11.47 4.34
N ILE A 112 4.49 12.21 3.23
CA ILE A 112 3.23 12.76 2.74
C ILE A 112 2.53 11.66 1.95
N VAL A 113 1.35 11.25 2.42
CA VAL A 113 0.60 10.14 1.81
C VAL A 113 -0.84 10.56 1.52
N PRO A 114 -1.15 11.13 0.33
CA PRO A 114 -2.51 11.35 -0.10
C PRO A 114 -3.19 10.00 -0.40
N ILE A 115 -4.46 9.91 -0.01
CA ILE A 115 -5.30 8.73 -0.21
C ILE A 115 -6.36 9.03 -1.26
N ILE A 116 -6.47 8.17 -2.27
CA ILE A 116 -7.35 8.32 -3.42
C ILE A 116 -8.41 7.21 -3.44
N ALA A 117 -9.67 7.58 -3.69
CA ALA A 117 -10.73 6.62 -3.99
C ALA A 117 -10.60 6.14 -5.45
N PRO A 118 -10.43 4.83 -5.70
CA PRO A 118 -10.10 4.30 -7.04
C PRO A 118 -11.21 4.47 -8.07
N LYS A 119 -12.48 4.51 -7.64
CA LYS A 119 -13.63 4.67 -8.55
C LYS A 119 -13.79 6.09 -9.08
N THR A 120 -13.47 7.10 -8.26
CA THR A 120 -13.71 8.51 -8.57
C THR A 120 -12.44 9.28 -8.88
N MET A 121 -11.28 8.68 -8.59
CA MET A 121 -9.96 9.30 -8.76
C MET A 121 -9.86 10.64 -8.01
N LYS A 122 -10.50 10.70 -6.85
CA LYS A 122 -10.49 11.86 -5.96
C LYS A 122 -9.69 11.56 -4.70
N VAL A 123 -8.94 12.57 -4.23
CA VAL A 123 -8.29 12.52 -2.91
C VAL A 123 -9.35 12.66 -1.82
N ILE A 124 -9.29 11.78 -0.82
CA ILE A 124 -10.27 11.64 0.26
C ILE A 124 -9.67 11.93 1.64
N GLY A 125 -8.35 12.13 1.70
CA GLY A 125 -7.63 12.48 2.91
C GLY A 125 -6.16 12.13 2.77
N PHE A 126 -5.47 12.17 3.89
CA PHE A 126 -4.04 11.89 4.01
C PHE A 126 -3.80 10.97 5.21
N TYR A 127 -2.70 10.22 5.21
CA TYR A 127 -2.21 9.69 6.48
C TYR A 127 -1.68 10.81 7.38
N PRO A 128 -1.86 10.68 8.71
CA PRO A 128 -1.41 11.68 9.65
C PRO A 128 0.10 11.82 9.59
N ARG A 129 0.53 13.07 9.71
CA ARG A 129 1.91 13.46 9.96
C ARG A 129 2.01 13.95 11.40
N LEU A 130 3.16 13.72 12.03
CA LEU A 130 3.45 14.19 13.39
C LEU A 130 3.85 15.67 13.39
#